data_AF-A0A2E0V1Z1-F1
#
_entry.id   AF-A0A2E0V1Z1-F1
#
_cell.length_a   1.000
_cell.length_b   1.000
_cell.length_c   1.000
_cell.angle_alpha   90.00
_cell.angle_beta   90.00
_cell.angle_gamma   90.00
#
_symmetry.space_group_name_H-M   'P 1'
#
loop_
_entity.id
_entity.type
_entity.pdbx_description
1 polymer ?
#
loop_
_entity_poly.entity_id
_entity_poly.type
_entity_poly.pdbx_seq_one_letter_code
_entity_poly.pdbx_strand_id
1 'polypeptide(L)'
;MASRSWSSLIRILLIILTVMISASWNSLPVKAESEGTCQAAYGLTPDSVSDWLMAAEENTDLTTTNRYDILAAELLSSGLVDGSTCPSNGLNPDGSANGCGVELTTDHVIAWQNQYDAVILSASQSTELPPKVVKAVIAVESQFWPGANWRLGEIGLGQMTGYGADLVLMWRPAYFQSICQKAFGENGCAAQYLFLEPSTQNLLRGMVLREIDAMCPNCQGGVDLEKGKQAVQVLTETLNASCLQSARIITMVTGKSPASLLSYDDYWRLVLANYHAGAGCVYQALRKTKNPNSWGAIASNFSSGCTSGAAYIRRIEEQIKP
;
A
#
# COMPACT_ATOMS: atom_id res chain seq x y z
N MET A 1 -9.43 -12.18 80.23
CA MET A 1 -9.64 -12.25 78.76
C MET A 1 -8.28 -12.13 78.10
N ALA A 2 -7.89 -13.16 77.34
CA ALA A 2 -6.52 -13.45 76.96
C ALA A 2 -5.98 -12.49 75.88
N SER A 3 -4.88 -11.81 76.19
CA SER A 3 -4.01 -11.15 75.21
C SER A 3 -3.16 -12.23 74.52
N ARG A 4 -3.45 -12.53 73.26
CA ARG A 4 -2.67 -13.48 72.46
C ARG A 4 -1.35 -12.83 72.03
N SER A 5 -0.26 -13.44 72.48
CA SER A 5 1.11 -13.23 72.02
C SER A 5 1.21 -13.52 70.51
N TRP A 6 1.65 -12.54 69.72
CA TRP A 6 2.09 -12.76 68.35
C TRP A 6 3.32 -13.67 68.35
N SER A 7 3.22 -14.80 67.64
CA SER A 7 4.31 -15.76 67.50
C SER A 7 5.42 -15.20 66.62
N SER A 8 6.67 -15.45 67.01
CA SER A 8 7.89 -15.04 66.30
C SER A 8 8.04 -15.59 64.88
N LEU A 9 7.11 -16.44 64.43
CA LEU A 9 7.06 -17.00 63.07
C LEU A 9 6.55 -16.00 62.03
N ILE A 10 5.77 -14.98 62.42
CA ILE A 10 5.27 -13.95 61.48
C ILE A 10 6.36 -12.91 61.16
N ARG A 11 7.33 -12.69 62.07
CA ARG A 11 8.44 -11.74 61.84
C ARG A 11 9.51 -12.27 60.88
N ILE A 12 9.65 -13.58 60.73
CA ILE A 12 10.61 -14.19 59.79
C ILE A 12 10.05 -14.20 58.36
N LEU A 13 8.73 -14.35 58.18
CA LEU A 13 8.09 -14.27 56.87
C LEU A 13 8.13 -12.86 56.25
N LEU A 14 8.18 -11.80 57.08
CA LEU A 14 8.24 -10.41 56.62
C LEU A 14 9.65 -9.92 56.28
N ILE A 15 10.71 -10.58 56.75
CA ILE A 15 12.10 -10.20 56.43
C ILE A 15 12.61 -10.90 55.16
N ILE A 16 12.10 -12.10 54.84
CA ILE A 16 12.39 -12.76 53.56
C ILE A 16 11.65 -12.07 52.40
N LEU A 17 10.55 -11.37 52.66
CA LEU A 17 9.82 -10.61 51.65
C LEU A 17 10.46 -9.25 51.29
N THR A 18 11.49 -8.80 52.02
CA THR A 18 12.12 -7.48 51.81
C THR A 18 13.58 -7.53 51.34
N VAL A 19 14.15 -8.71 51.03
CA VAL A 19 15.57 -8.85 50.62
C VAL A 19 15.74 -9.38 49.17
N MET A 20 14.69 -9.51 48.38
CA MET A 20 14.78 -10.01 46.98
C MET A 20 14.12 -9.10 45.94
N ILE A 21 14.20 -7.78 46.10
CA ILE A 21 13.84 -6.83 45.02
C ILE A 21 14.93 -5.77 44.88
N SER A 22 16.16 -6.22 44.67
CA SER A 22 17.13 -5.49 43.87
C SER A 22 17.66 -6.43 42.78
N ALA A 23 16.73 -7.10 42.08
CA ALA A 23 17.02 -7.49 40.72
C ALA A 23 17.22 -6.17 39.99
N SER A 24 18.47 -5.85 39.66
CA SER A 24 18.80 -4.89 38.64
C SER A 24 17.87 -5.11 37.46
N TRP A 25 16.90 -4.22 37.30
CA TRP A 25 16.22 -4.05 36.04
C TRP A 25 17.30 -3.54 35.10
N ASN A 26 18.04 -4.47 34.49
CA ASN A 26 18.52 -4.20 33.15
C ASN A 26 17.24 -3.92 32.40
N SER A 27 16.96 -2.64 32.17
CA SER A 27 16.14 -2.24 31.05
C SER A 27 16.80 -2.89 29.84
N LEU A 28 16.35 -4.10 29.52
CA LEU A 28 16.46 -4.61 28.18
C LEU A 28 15.98 -3.45 27.31
N PRO A 29 16.76 -3.01 26.31
CA PRO A 29 16.24 -2.04 25.39
C PRO A 29 14.89 -2.59 24.92
N VAL A 30 13.82 -1.82 25.13
CA VAL A 30 12.56 -2.05 24.44
C VAL A 30 12.94 -1.96 22.97
N LYS A 31 13.25 -3.11 22.38
CA LYS A 31 13.45 -3.24 20.95
C LYS A 31 12.06 -2.96 20.39
N ALA A 32 11.92 -1.87 19.64
CA ALA A 32 10.65 -1.44 19.06
C ALA A 32 9.86 -2.66 18.57
N GLU A 33 8.66 -2.82 19.12
CA GLU A 33 7.76 -3.92 18.83
C GLU A 33 7.36 -3.85 17.34
N SER A 34 7.65 -4.92 16.59
CA SER A 34 7.34 -5.11 15.16
C SER A 34 8.17 -4.25 14.18
N GLU A 35 9.07 -4.89 13.41
CA GLU A 35 9.64 -4.25 12.21
C GLU A 35 8.60 -4.31 11.09
N GLY A 36 8.30 -3.14 10.47
CA GLY A 36 7.46 -3.00 9.28
C GLY A 36 7.69 -4.10 8.23
N THR A 37 6.64 -4.65 7.60
CA THR A 37 6.81 -5.71 6.56
C THR A 37 7.87 -5.34 5.52
N CYS A 38 7.87 -4.10 5.01
CA CYS A 38 8.88 -3.63 4.05
C CYS A 38 10.26 -3.39 4.68
N GLN A 39 10.33 -2.93 5.94
CA GLN A 39 11.60 -2.76 6.67
C GLN A 39 12.27 -4.11 6.96
N ALA A 40 11.50 -5.09 7.41
CA ALA A 40 11.96 -6.46 7.59
C ALA A 40 12.44 -7.07 6.26
N ALA A 41 11.71 -6.84 5.16
CA ALA A 41 12.10 -7.29 3.83
C ALA A 41 13.39 -6.61 3.32
N TYR A 42 13.59 -5.33 3.65
CA TYR A 42 14.81 -4.59 3.35
C TYR A 42 16.03 -5.17 4.09
N GLY A 43 15.82 -5.61 5.35
CA GLY A 43 16.78 -6.40 6.12
C GLY A 43 17.69 -5.60 7.05
N LEU A 44 17.43 -4.31 7.23
CA LEU A 44 18.03 -3.43 8.25
C LEU A 44 17.03 -2.35 8.66
N THR A 45 17.23 -1.75 9.83
CA THR A 45 16.55 -0.50 10.21
C THR A 45 17.35 0.67 9.64
N PRO A 46 16.77 1.54 8.79
CA PRO A 46 17.48 2.72 8.29
C PRO A 46 17.78 3.71 9.42
N ASP A 47 18.98 4.28 9.45
CA ASP A 47 19.36 5.32 10.44
C ASP A 47 18.56 6.62 10.25
N SER A 48 18.12 6.87 9.02
CA SER A 48 17.21 7.96 8.65
C SER A 48 16.39 7.55 7.44
N VAL A 49 15.20 8.13 7.32
CA VAL A 49 14.30 7.94 6.17
C VAL A 49 13.94 9.30 5.59
N SER A 50 13.78 9.37 4.27
CA SER A 50 13.35 10.60 3.60
C SER A 50 11.89 10.94 3.92
N ASP A 51 11.51 12.22 3.81
CA ASP A 51 10.17 12.74 4.20
C ASP A 51 8.98 12.01 3.56
N TRP A 52 9.18 11.40 2.40
CA TRP A 52 8.16 10.65 1.66
C TRP A 52 7.98 9.20 2.14
N LEU A 53 8.93 8.71 2.93
CA LEU A 53 8.93 7.40 3.58
C LEU A 53 8.61 7.49 5.08
N MET A 54 8.50 8.71 5.62
CA MET A 54 8.09 8.91 7.00
C MET A 54 6.63 8.50 7.22
N ALA A 55 6.34 8.03 8.43
CA ALA A 55 4.96 7.95 8.89
C ALA A 55 4.34 9.36 8.92
N ALA A 56 3.05 9.46 8.62
CA ALA A 56 2.27 10.66 8.93
C ALA A 56 1.60 10.45 10.29
N GLU A 57 1.56 11.51 11.11
CA GLU A 57 0.88 11.45 12.41
C GLU A 57 -0.58 11.90 12.27
N GLU A 58 -0.87 12.81 11.34
CA GLU A 58 -2.20 13.40 11.15
C GLU A 58 -2.62 13.46 9.67
N ASN A 59 -3.92 13.58 9.40
CA ASN A 59 -4.46 13.65 8.03
C ASN A 59 -4.00 14.90 7.27
N THR A 60 -3.73 16.00 7.98
CA THR A 60 -3.24 17.27 7.42
C THR A 60 -1.89 17.09 6.70
N ASP A 61 -1.07 16.13 7.14
CA ASP A 61 0.22 15.78 6.52
C ASP A 61 0.06 15.13 5.13
N LEU A 62 -1.15 14.66 4.80
CA LEU A 62 -1.48 14.04 3.53
C LEU A 62 -2.21 14.99 2.58
N THR A 63 -2.78 16.10 3.06
CA THR A 63 -3.62 16.97 2.24
C THR A 63 -2.85 17.54 1.05
N THR A 64 -3.41 17.41 -0.15
CA THR A 64 -2.83 17.91 -1.41
C THR A 64 -3.83 18.81 -2.15
N THR A 65 -3.34 19.68 -3.03
CA THR A 65 -4.17 20.56 -3.87
C THR A 65 -3.84 20.38 -5.36
N ASN A 66 -3.41 19.16 -5.72
CA ASN A 66 -2.93 18.85 -7.06
C ASN A 66 -4.07 18.95 -8.07
N ARG A 67 -3.74 19.41 -9.28
CA ARG A 67 -4.65 19.41 -10.42
C ARG A 67 -4.71 18.01 -11.04
N TYR A 68 -5.91 17.50 -11.23
CA TYR A 68 -6.18 16.18 -11.80
C TYR A 68 -7.24 16.26 -12.90
N ASP A 69 -6.79 16.36 -14.16
CA ASP A 69 -7.67 16.58 -15.31
C ASP A 69 -8.54 15.36 -15.65
N ILE A 70 -8.07 14.15 -15.36
CA ILE A 70 -8.88 12.93 -15.53
C ILE A 70 -9.96 12.91 -14.46
N LEU A 71 -9.62 13.23 -13.20
CA LEU A 71 -10.63 13.33 -12.14
C LEU A 71 -11.66 14.42 -12.42
N ALA A 72 -11.23 15.59 -12.93
CA ALA A 72 -12.14 16.64 -13.37
C ALA A 72 -13.15 16.12 -14.42
N ALA A 73 -12.67 15.36 -15.40
CA ALA A 73 -13.51 14.74 -16.42
C ALA A 73 -14.50 13.73 -15.83
N GLU A 74 -14.07 12.89 -14.88
CA GLU A 74 -14.92 11.91 -14.20
C GLU A 74 -16.02 12.59 -13.35
N LEU A 75 -15.68 13.66 -12.62
CA LEU A 75 -16.64 14.43 -11.82
C LEU A 75 -17.74 15.08 -12.68
N LEU A 76 -17.38 15.60 -13.86
CA LEU A 76 -18.34 16.16 -14.82
C LEU A 76 -19.17 15.06 -15.49
N SER A 77 -18.51 14.01 -15.99
CA SER A 77 -19.16 12.92 -16.75
C SER A 77 -20.12 12.11 -15.90
N SER A 78 -19.82 11.98 -14.60
CA SER A 78 -20.68 11.30 -13.62
C SER A 78 -21.86 12.17 -13.14
N GLY A 79 -21.89 13.45 -13.49
CA GLY A 79 -22.88 14.41 -13.01
C GLY A 79 -22.73 14.81 -11.54
N LEU A 80 -21.59 14.48 -10.92
CA LEU A 80 -21.27 14.95 -9.56
C LEU A 80 -21.01 16.46 -9.52
N VAL A 81 -20.54 17.03 -10.64
CA VAL A 81 -20.44 18.47 -10.86
C VAL A 81 -21.29 18.83 -12.08
N ASP A 82 -22.16 19.85 -11.93
CA ASP A 82 -22.95 20.36 -13.04
C ASP A 82 -22.10 21.23 -13.97
N GLY A 83 -21.76 20.67 -15.13
CA GLY A 83 -20.98 21.34 -16.17
C GLY A 83 -21.75 22.34 -17.04
N SER A 84 -23.06 22.53 -16.83
CA SER A 84 -23.96 23.26 -17.76
C SER A 84 -23.55 24.71 -18.07
N THR A 85 -22.73 25.33 -17.20
CA THR A 85 -22.19 26.69 -17.39
C THR A 85 -21.01 26.74 -18.37
N CYS A 86 -20.38 25.60 -18.65
CA CYS A 86 -19.26 25.48 -19.57
C CYS A 86 -19.71 25.02 -20.97
N PRO A 87 -19.00 25.43 -22.05
CA PRO A 87 -19.19 24.85 -23.37
C PRO A 87 -19.09 23.32 -23.33
N SER A 88 -20.02 22.64 -24.01
CA SER A 88 -20.12 21.17 -24.04
C SER A 88 -20.13 20.53 -22.65
N ASN A 89 -20.78 21.17 -21.67
CA ASN A 89 -20.82 20.75 -20.27
C ASN A 89 -19.42 20.59 -19.63
N GLY A 90 -18.42 21.33 -20.11
CA GLY A 90 -17.05 21.25 -19.60
C GLY A 90 -16.21 20.10 -20.17
N LEU A 91 -16.70 19.36 -21.16
CA LEU A 91 -16.02 18.21 -21.75
C LEU A 91 -15.62 18.45 -23.22
N ASN A 92 -14.51 17.84 -23.64
CA ASN A 92 -14.09 17.69 -25.02
C ASN A 92 -14.79 16.47 -25.66
N PRO A 93 -14.78 16.34 -27.01
CA PRO A 93 -15.39 15.19 -27.69
C PRO A 93 -14.81 13.82 -27.32
N ASP A 94 -13.57 13.77 -26.83
CA ASP A 94 -12.92 12.54 -26.35
C ASP A 94 -13.24 12.20 -24.90
N GLY A 95 -14.07 13.02 -24.24
CA GLY A 95 -14.46 12.86 -22.83
C GLY A 95 -13.51 13.50 -21.84
N SER A 96 -12.37 14.08 -22.27
CA SER A 96 -11.49 14.82 -21.36
C SER A 96 -12.13 16.15 -20.92
N ALA A 97 -11.77 16.66 -19.75
CA ALA A 97 -12.22 17.98 -19.32
C ALA A 97 -11.58 19.07 -20.20
N ASN A 98 -12.39 20.02 -20.68
CA ASN A 98 -11.90 21.21 -21.34
C ASN A 98 -11.44 22.27 -20.31
N GLY A 99 -10.84 23.36 -20.76
CA GLY A 99 -10.29 24.38 -19.85
C GLY A 99 -11.32 24.96 -18.86
N CYS A 100 -12.56 25.17 -19.30
CA CYS A 100 -13.64 25.62 -18.43
C CYS A 100 -14.04 24.54 -17.43
N GLY A 101 -14.15 23.28 -17.87
CA GLY A 101 -14.48 22.15 -16.99
C GLY A 101 -13.43 21.91 -15.89
N VAL A 102 -12.14 22.05 -16.24
CA VAL A 102 -11.05 21.96 -15.24
C VAL A 102 -11.18 23.08 -14.21
N GLU A 103 -11.42 24.32 -14.64
CA GLU A 103 -11.57 25.46 -13.71
C GLU A 103 -12.79 25.27 -12.79
N LEU A 104 -13.93 24.90 -13.37
CA LEU A 104 -15.20 24.66 -12.67
C LEU A 104 -15.10 23.56 -11.60
N THR A 105 -14.26 22.54 -11.82
CA THR A 105 -14.14 21.39 -10.93
C THR A 105 -13.04 21.53 -9.88
N THR A 106 -12.28 22.64 -9.86
CA THR A 106 -11.09 22.81 -9.00
C THR A 106 -11.34 22.42 -7.53
N ASP A 107 -12.34 23.03 -6.88
CA ASP A 107 -12.63 22.75 -5.47
C ASP A 107 -13.13 21.32 -5.24
N HIS A 108 -13.85 20.74 -6.21
CA HIS A 108 -14.34 19.36 -6.15
C HIS A 108 -13.20 18.36 -6.29
N VAL A 109 -12.22 18.63 -7.16
CA VAL A 109 -10.99 17.84 -7.30
C VAL A 109 -10.18 17.86 -6.00
N ILE A 110 -10.07 19.02 -5.34
CA ILE A 110 -9.41 19.15 -4.04
C ILE A 110 -10.16 18.38 -2.95
N ALA A 111 -11.48 18.50 -2.88
CA ALA A 111 -12.26 17.74 -1.91
C ALA A 111 -12.16 16.23 -2.15
N TRP A 112 -12.27 15.80 -3.41
CA TRP A 112 -12.29 14.39 -3.78
C TRP A 112 -10.93 13.70 -3.58
N GLN A 113 -9.81 14.36 -3.90
CA GLN A 113 -8.48 13.76 -3.71
C GLN A 113 -8.10 13.56 -2.24
N ASN A 114 -8.71 14.31 -1.32
CA ASN A 114 -8.39 14.27 0.11
C ASN A 114 -9.42 13.47 0.95
N GLN A 115 -10.54 13.05 0.35
CA GLN A 115 -11.58 12.31 1.09
C GLN A 115 -11.10 10.94 1.61
N TYR A 116 -10.05 10.38 0.99
CA TYR A 116 -9.47 9.09 1.37
C TYR A 116 -8.34 9.20 2.39
N ASP A 117 -7.95 10.41 2.83
CA ASP A 117 -6.77 10.60 3.68
C ASP A 117 -6.86 9.83 4.99
N ALA A 118 -8.02 9.83 5.65
CA ALA A 118 -8.23 9.09 6.90
C ALA A 118 -8.09 7.57 6.73
N VAL A 119 -8.59 7.01 5.62
CA VAL A 119 -8.45 5.57 5.35
C VAL A 119 -7.02 5.23 4.89
N ILE A 120 -6.36 6.12 4.14
CA ILE A 120 -4.94 5.95 3.77
C ILE A 120 -4.08 5.94 5.04
N LEU A 121 -4.29 6.88 5.96
CA LEU A 121 -3.54 6.96 7.20
C LEU A 121 -3.74 5.70 8.05
N SER A 122 -4.99 5.31 8.33
CA SER A 122 -5.28 4.14 9.15
C SER A 122 -4.82 2.81 8.52
N ALA A 123 -4.98 2.64 7.21
CA ALA A 123 -4.47 1.45 6.51
C ALA A 123 -2.94 1.42 6.48
N SER A 124 -2.29 2.57 6.33
CA SER A 124 -0.83 2.67 6.35
C SER A 124 -0.26 2.36 7.74
N GLN A 125 -0.93 2.82 8.80
CA GLN A 125 -0.57 2.48 10.18
C GLN A 125 -0.72 0.98 10.46
N SER A 126 -1.82 0.35 10.03
CA SER A 126 -2.05 -1.08 10.27
C SER A 126 -1.14 -1.99 9.45
N THR A 127 -0.61 -1.50 8.33
CA THR A 127 0.28 -2.25 7.42
C THR A 127 1.74 -1.80 7.48
N GLU A 128 2.05 -0.84 8.35
CA GLU A 128 3.39 -0.26 8.56
C GLU A 128 4.00 0.28 7.25
N LEU A 129 3.20 0.97 6.44
CA LEU A 129 3.62 1.59 5.18
C LEU A 129 3.69 3.12 5.28
N PRO A 130 4.48 3.80 4.43
CA PRO A 130 4.46 5.25 4.34
C PRO A 130 3.17 5.75 3.68
N PRO A 131 2.33 6.55 4.36
CA PRO A 131 1.03 6.96 3.82
C PRO A 131 1.14 7.90 2.62
N LYS A 132 2.22 8.71 2.54
CA LYS A 132 2.51 9.53 1.35
C LYS A 132 2.77 8.68 0.10
N VAL A 133 3.40 7.50 0.26
CA VAL A 133 3.57 6.54 -0.84
C VAL A 133 2.23 6.00 -1.30
N VAL A 134 1.39 5.55 -0.37
CA VAL A 134 0.05 5.02 -0.69
C VAL A 134 -0.78 6.06 -1.42
N LYS A 135 -0.79 7.31 -0.94
CA LYS A 135 -1.50 8.42 -1.59
C LYS A 135 -0.94 8.72 -2.98
N ALA A 136 0.39 8.75 -3.13
CA ALA A 136 1.03 8.98 -4.43
C ALA A 136 0.71 7.88 -5.45
N VAL A 137 0.65 6.62 -5.02
CA VAL A 137 0.21 5.51 -5.88
C VAL A 137 -1.22 5.73 -6.36
N ILE A 138 -2.16 6.05 -5.48
CA ILE A 138 -3.56 6.32 -5.87
C ILE A 138 -3.64 7.51 -6.84
N ALA A 139 -2.86 8.56 -6.61
CA ALA A 139 -2.80 9.73 -7.48
C ALA A 139 -2.31 9.36 -8.90
N VAL A 140 -1.25 8.56 -9.01
CA VAL A 140 -0.70 8.14 -10.32
C VAL A 140 -1.59 7.13 -11.03
N GLU A 141 -2.21 6.21 -10.29
CA GLU A 141 -3.00 5.12 -10.87
C GLU A 141 -4.37 5.59 -11.33
N SER A 142 -5.10 6.31 -10.48
CA SER A 142 -6.51 6.62 -10.76
C SER A 142 -6.89 8.08 -10.62
N GLN A 143 -5.95 8.95 -10.23
CA GLN A 143 -6.25 10.31 -9.81
C GLN A 143 -7.42 10.33 -8.80
N PHE A 144 -7.44 9.36 -7.88
CA PHE A 144 -8.47 9.18 -6.85
C PHE A 144 -9.87 8.81 -7.34
N TRP A 145 -10.08 8.54 -8.64
CA TRP A 145 -11.33 7.93 -9.09
C TRP A 145 -11.35 6.43 -8.75
N PRO A 146 -12.36 5.91 -8.04
CA PRO A 146 -12.36 4.51 -7.60
C PRO A 146 -12.95 3.55 -8.65
N GLY A 147 -13.46 4.07 -9.77
CA GLY A 147 -14.12 3.30 -10.81
C GLY A 147 -13.22 2.22 -11.44
N ALA A 148 -13.86 1.16 -11.92
CA ALA A 148 -13.18 0.05 -12.58
C ALA A 148 -13.17 0.22 -14.10
N ASN A 149 -12.03 -0.09 -14.74
CA ASN A 149 -11.92 -0.28 -16.18
C ASN A 149 -11.76 -1.78 -16.49
N TRP A 150 -12.88 -2.51 -16.53
CA TRP A 150 -12.90 -3.95 -16.82
C TRP A 150 -12.38 -4.32 -18.22
N ARG A 151 -12.32 -3.36 -19.17
CA ARG A 151 -11.75 -3.59 -20.50
C ARG A 151 -10.22 -3.69 -20.45
N LEU A 152 -9.58 -2.87 -19.63
CA LEU A 152 -8.13 -2.92 -19.38
C LEU A 152 -7.79 -3.90 -18.25
N GLY A 153 -8.78 -4.27 -17.43
CA GLY A 153 -8.60 -5.12 -16.26
C GLY A 153 -8.01 -4.38 -15.07
N GLU A 154 -8.21 -3.06 -14.99
CA GLU A 154 -7.64 -2.18 -13.96
C GLU A 154 -8.77 -1.73 -13.02
N ILE A 155 -8.70 -2.13 -11.75
CA ILE A 155 -9.83 -2.05 -10.82
C ILE A 155 -9.48 -1.25 -9.56
N GLY A 156 -10.35 -0.31 -9.18
CA GLY A 156 -10.24 0.44 -7.93
C GLY A 156 -9.18 1.55 -7.95
N LEU A 157 -8.95 2.15 -6.79
CA LEU A 157 -8.02 3.29 -6.63
C LEU A 157 -6.56 2.96 -6.99
N GLY A 158 -6.16 1.71 -6.84
CA GLY A 158 -4.82 1.25 -7.23
C GLY A 158 -4.72 0.72 -8.67
N GLN A 159 -5.82 0.74 -9.45
CA GLN A 159 -5.90 0.13 -10.79
C GLN A 159 -5.39 -1.32 -10.81
N MET A 160 -5.78 -2.11 -9.80
CA MET A 160 -5.27 -3.47 -9.63
C MET A 160 -5.72 -4.37 -10.79
N THR A 161 -4.77 -5.13 -11.32
CA THR A 161 -5.02 -6.17 -12.33
C THR A 161 -5.10 -7.57 -11.72
N GLY A 162 -5.48 -8.56 -12.53
CA GLY A 162 -5.39 -9.97 -12.14
C GLY A 162 -3.97 -10.41 -11.72
N TYR A 163 -2.91 -9.75 -12.20
CA TYR A 163 -1.54 -10.00 -11.73
C TYR A 163 -1.26 -9.34 -10.37
N GLY A 164 -1.86 -8.18 -10.09
CA GLY A 164 -1.82 -7.57 -8.76
C GLY A 164 -2.56 -8.43 -7.71
N ALA A 165 -3.72 -8.98 -8.09
CA ALA A 165 -4.43 -9.94 -7.26
C ALA A 165 -3.61 -11.22 -7.02
N ASP A 166 -2.91 -11.73 -8.04
CA ASP A 166 -2.00 -12.88 -7.90
C ASP A 166 -0.85 -12.58 -6.92
N LEU A 167 -0.24 -11.39 -7.04
CA LEU A 167 0.83 -10.92 -6.18
C LEU A 167 0.40 -10.89 -4.71
N VAL A 168 -0.72 -10.24 -4.39
CA VAL A 168 -1.15 -10.13 -2.99
C VAL A 168 -1.54 -11.49 -2.40
N LEU A 169 -2.24 -12.35 -3.16
CA LEU A 169 -2.60 -13.70 -2.70
C LEU A 169 -1.37 -14.60 -2.49
N MET A 170 -0.33 -14.44 -3.32
CA MET A 170 0.89 -15.24 -3.21
C MET A 170 1.77 -14.80 -2.03
N TRP A 171 1.85 -13.49 -1.75
CA TRP A 171 2.85 -12.93 -0.84
C TRP A 171 2.29 -12.46 0.50
N ARG A 172 0.97 -12.46 0.68
CA ARG A 172 0.30 -12.12 1.94
C ARG A 172 -0.56 -13.29 2.41
N PRO A 173 0.02 -14.28 3.12
CA PRO A 173 -0.69 -15.49 3.53
C PRO A 173 -1.95 -15.23 4.35
N ALA A 174 -1.92 -14.23 5.24
CA ALA A 174 -3.09 -13.85 6.04
C ALA A 174 -4.21 -13.26 5.17
N TYR A 175 -3.87 -12.39 4.21
CA TYR A 175 -4.83 -11.86 3.25
C TYR A 175 -5.42 -12.97 2.38
N PHE A 176 -4.57 -13.84 1.82
CA PHE A 176 -5.01 -15.04 1.10
C PHE A 176 -5.97 -15.90 1.92
N GLN A 177 -5.64 -16.18 3.18
CA GLN A 177 -6.49 -16.98 4.05
C GLN A 177 -7.87 -16.35 4.21
N SER A 178 -7.95 -15.03 4.39
CA SER A 178 -9.23 -14.31 4.51
C SER A 178 -10.10 -14.43 3.25
N ILE A 179 -9.50 -14.30 2.06
CA ILE A 179 -10.21 -14.41 0.77
C ILE A 179 -10.63 -15.84 0.52
N CYS A 180 -9.75 -16.80 0.77
CA CYS A 180 -10.03 -18.21 0.60
C CYS A 180 -11.17 -18.68 1.53
N GLN A 181 -11.18 -18.25 2.79
CA GLN A 181 -12.24 -18.59 3.74
C GLN A 181 -13.59 -18.01 3.33
N LYS A 182 -13.63 -16.79 2.77
CA LYS A 182 -14.85 -16.23 2.18
C LYS A 182 -15.36 -17.07 1.00
N ALA A 183 -14.46 -17.68 0.23
CA ALA A 183 -14.80 -18.49 -0.94
C ALA A 183 -15.27 -19.90 -0.61
N PHE A 184 -14.59 -20.58 0.33
CA PHE A 184 -14.72 -22.02 0.54
C PHE A 184 -15.00 -22.43 2.01
N GLY A 185 -15.12 -21.45 2.92
CA GLY A 185 -15.22 -21.71 4.36
C GLY A 185 -13.89 -22.11 5.00
N GLU A 186 -13.89 -22.34 6.31
CA GLU A 186 -12.67 -22.60 7.10
C GLU A 186 -11.88 -23.85 6.65
N ASN A 187 -12.59 -24.89 6.21
CA ASN A 187 -11.99 -26.17 5.83
C ASN A 187 -11.43 -26.20 4.40
N GLY A 188 -11.72 -25.18 3.58
CA GLY A 188 -11.36 -25.15 2.16
C GLY A 188 -9.95 -24.64 1.84
N CYS A 189 -9.17 -24.23 2.84
CA CYS A 189 -7.97 -23.40 2.66
C CYS A 189 -6.69 -23.98 3.27
N ALA A 190 -6.57 -25.31 3.32
CA ALA A 190 -5.43 -25.97 3.95
C ALA A 190 -4.12 -25.84 3.13
N ALA A 191 -4.22 -25.65 1.82
CA ALA A 191 -3.07 -25.48 0.93
C ALA A 191 -2.72 -23.99 0.74
N GLN A 192 -1.43 -23.69 0.60
CA GLN A 192 -0.98 -22.34 0.24
C GLN A 192 -1.39 -22.00 -1.19
N TYR A 193 -1.60 -20.71 -1.47
CA TYR A 193 -2.07 -20.20 -2.76
C TYR A 193 -1.35 -20.80 -3.98
N LEU A 194 -0.02 -20.91 -3.93
CA LEU A 194 0.80 -21.41 -5.05
C LEU A 194 0.51 -22.87 -5.43
N PHE A 195 0.00 -23.67 -4.49
CA PHE A 195 -0.28 -25.10 -4.68
C PHE A 195 -1.74 -25.39 -5.03
N LEU A 196 -2.58 -24.36 -5.15
CA LEU A 196 -3.96 -24.51 -5.59
C LEU A 196 -4.03 -24.79 -7.09
N GLU A 197 -5.12 -25.43 -7.52
CA GLU A 197 -5.40 -25.58 -8.94
C GLU A 197 -5.52 -24.22 -9.64
N PRO A 198 -5.08 -24.08 -10.90
CA PRO A 198 -5.16 -22.81 -11.62
C PRO A 198 -6.57 -22.21 -11.70
N SER A 199 -7.61 -23.05 -11.77
CA SER A 199 -9.02 -22.64 -11.73
C SER A 199 -9.38 -21.97 -10.39
N THR A 200 -8.87 -22.51 -9.29
CA THR A 200 -9.06 -21.97 -7.94
C THR A 200 -8.31 -20.66 -7.76
N GLN A 201 -7.07 -20.59 -8.26
CA GLN A 201 -6.30 -19.33 -8.28
C GLN A 201 -7.04 -18.24 -9.09
N ASN A 202 -7.58 -18.57 -10.27
CA ASN A 202 -8.37 -17.65 -11.08
C ASN A 202 -9.61 -17.14 -10.33
N LEU A 203 -10.33 -18.03 -9.64
CA LEU A 203 -11.51 -17.65 -8.86
C LEU A 203 -11.14 -16.66 -7.75
N LEU A 204 -10.12 -16.99 -6.95
CA LEU A 204 -9.70 -16.13 -5.82
C LEU A 204 -9.20 -14.77 -6.30
N ARG A 205 -8.47 -14.71 -7.43
CA ARG A 205 -8.09 -13.44 -8.07
C ARG A 205 -9.31 -12.61 -8.48
N GLY A 206 -10.30 -13.24 -9.10
CA GLY A 206 -11.56 -12.58 -9.44
C GLY A 206 -12.33 -12.06 -8.22
N MET A 207 -12.27 -12.78 -7.09
CA MET A 207 -12.88 -12.34 -5.83
C MET A 207 -12.19 -11.11 -5.25
N VAL A 208 -10.85 -11.06 -5.26
CA VAL A 208 -10.09 -9.87 -4.84
C VAL A 208 -10.49 -8.66 -5.68
N LEU A 209 -10.51 -8.79 -7.02
CA LEU A 209 -10.91 -7.70 -7.92
C LEU A 209 -12.36 -7.26 -7.67
N ARG A 210 -13.29 -8.20 -7.43
CA ARG A 210 -14.68 -7.87 -7.10
C ARG A 210 -14.82 -7.18 -5.75
N GLU A 211 -13.93 -7.45 -4.79
CA GLU A 211 -13.96 -6.83 -3.47
C GLU A 211 -13.69 -5.32 -3.56
N ILE A 212 -12.88 -4.89 -4.52
CA ILE A 212 -12.45 -3.50 -4.71
C ILE A 212 -13.10 -2.79 -5.91
N ASP A 213 -13.99 -3.47 -6.64
CA ASP A 213 -14.79 -2.85 -7.70
C ASP A 213 -15.81 -1.89 -7.08
N ALA A 214 -15.59 -0.60 -7.30
CA ALA A 214 -16.45 0.46 -6.79
C ALA A 214 -17.54 0.88 -7.79
N MET A 215 -17.64 0.29 -8.98
CA MET A 215 -18.68 0.66 -9.96
C MET A 215 -20.07 0.29 -9.42
N CYS A 216 -20.95 1.28 -9.35
CA CYS A 216 -22.27 1.14 -8.74
C CYS A 216 -23.32 1.94 -9.54
N PRO A 217 -24.10 1.30 -10.42
CA PRO A 217 -25.06 1.99 -11.30
C PRO A 217 -26.15 2.80 -10.57
N ASN A 218 -26.44 2.44 -9.32
CA ASN A 218 -27.47 3.08 -8.51
C ASN A 218 -26.89 4.06 -7.47
N CYS A 219 -25.56 4.22 -7.40
CA CYS A 219 -24.90 5.15 -6.50
C CYS A 219 -24.78 6.54 -7.13
N GLN A 220 -24.69 7.56 -6.30
CA GLN A 220 -24.40 8.91 -6.77
C GLN A 220 -23.05 8.94 -7.51
N GLY A 221 -23.04 9.50 -8.72
CA GLY A 221 -21.84 9.52 -9.56
C GLY A 221 -21.38 8.16 -10.09
N GLY A 222 -22.19 7.11 -9.95
CA GLY A 222 -21.87 5.78 -10.48
C GLY A 222 -20.82 5.00 -9.69
N VAL A 223 -20.41 5.47 -8.51
CA VAL A 223 -19.36 4.84 -7.68
C VAL A 223 -19.75 4.69 -6.22
N ASP A 224 -19.29 3.61 -5.59
CA ASP A 224 -19.42 3.33 -4.16
C ASP A 224 -18.12 3.74 -3.41
N LEU A 225 -18.22 4.78 -2.57
CA LEU A 225 -17.07 5.29 -1.84
C LEU A 225 -16.58 4.35 -0.72
N GLU A 226 -17.45 3.50 -0.16
CA GLU A 226 -17.04 2.49 0.82
C GLU A 226 -16.20 1.39 0.15
N LYS A 227 -16.56 1.01 -1.08
CA LYS A 227 -15.70 0.17 -1.92
C LYS A 227 -14.37 0.85 -2.26
N GLY A 228 -14.37 2.15 -2.50
CA GLY A 228 -13.15 2.95 -2.61
C GLY A 228 -12.26 2.83 -1.37
N LYS A 229 -12.82 2.98 -0.16
CA LYS A 229 -12.09 2.79 1.11
C LYS A 229 -11.54 1.37 1.25
N GLN A 230 -12.31 0.36 0.87
CA GLN A 230 -11.83 -1.04 0.85
C GLN A 230 -10.66 -1.22 -0.13
N ALA A 231 -10.70 -0.56 -1.30
CA ALA A 231 -9.63 -0.61 -2.27
C ALA A 231 -8.30 -0.07 -1.71
N VAL A 232 -8.33 0.94 -0.83
CA VAL A 232 -7.13 1.43 -0.12
C VAL A 232 -6.50 0.33 0.75
N GLN A 233 -7.30 -0.43 1.50
CA GLN A 233 -6.80 -1.51 2.36
C GLN A 233 -6.14 -2.63 1.53
N VAL A 234 -6.76 -3.01 0.42
CA VAL A 234 -6.20 -4.03 -0.48
C VAL A 234 -4.93 -3.52 -1.16
N LEU A 235 -4.87 -2.23 -1.51
CA LEU A 235 -3.66 -1.61 -2.06
C LEU A 235 -2.50 -1.69 -1.08
N THR A 236 -2.70 -1.39 0.21
CA THR A 236 -1.64 -1.48 1.21
C THR A 236 -1.12 -2.92 1.38
N GLU A 237 -1.99 -3.93 1.37
CA GLU A 237 -1.57 -5.33 1.37
C GLU A 237 -0.75 -5.69 0.11
N THR A 238 -1.13 -5.12 -1.03
CA THR A 238 -0.45 -5.34 -2.33
C THR A 238 0.92 -4.66 -2.39
N LEU A 239 1.09 -3.48 -1.80
CA LEU A 239 2.39 -2.84 -1.68
C LEU A 239 3.32 -3.63 -0.76
N ASN A 240 2.82 -4.15 0.35
CA ASN A 240 3.56 -5.09 1.20
C ASN A 240 3.96 -6.38 0.45
N ALA A 241 3.06 -6.93 -0.36
CA ALA A 241 3.36 -8.05 -1.25
C ALA A 241 4.51 -7.70 -2.22
N SER A 242 4.46 -6.51 -2.80
CA SER A 242 5.52 -6.01 -3.70
C SER A 242 6.86 -5.84 -2.98
N CYS A 243 6.88 -5.38 -1.72
CA CYS A 243 8.10 -5.32 -0.91
C CYS A 243 8.75 -6.69 -0.76
N LEU A 244 7.98 -7.67 -0.28
CA LEU A 244 8.46 -9.03 -0.06
C LEU A 244 8.98 -9.67 -1.36
N GLN A 245 8.23 -9.50 -2.45
CA GLN A 245 8.64 -10.02 -3.76
C GLN A 245 9.92 -9.33 -4.26
N SER A 246 10.04 -8.01 -4.12
CA SER A 246 11.25 -7.27 -4.54
C SER A 246 12.50 -7.71 -3.77
N ALA A 247 12.38 -7.90 -2.45
CA ALA A 247 13.47 -8.42 -1.63
C ALA A 247 13.88 -9.83 -2.04
N ARG A 248 12.90 -10.70 -2.36
CA ARG A 248 13.18 -12.04 -2.89
C ARG A 248 13.92 -11.98 -4.22
N ILE A 249 13.50 -11.11 -5.14
CA ILE A 249 14.14 -10.97 -6.46
C ILE A 249 15.60 -10.52 -6.30
N ILE A 250 15.86 -9.50 -5.46
CA ILE A 250 17.23 -9.05 -5.17
C ILE A 250 18.06 -10.22 -4.63
N THR A 251 17.56 -10.93 -3.64
CA THR A 251 18.27 -12.07 -3.02
C THR A 251 18.56 -13.16 -4.04
N MET A 252 17.58 -13.48 -4.89
CA MET A 252 17.72 -14.50 -5.93
C MET A 252 18.75 -14.12 -6.99
N VAL A 253 18.84 -12.84 -7.37
CA VAL A 253 19.79 -12.37 -8.41
C VAL A 253 21.20 -12.18 -7.85
N THR A 254 21.32 -11.68 -6.63
CA THR A 254 22.59 -11.18 -6.08
C THR A 254 23.16 -12.02 -4.94
N GLY A 255 22.35 -12.89 -4.32
CA GLY A 255 22.70 -13.61 -3.10
C GLY A 255 22.76 -12.75 -1.84
N LYS A 256 22.29 -11.50 -1.90
CA LYS A 256 22.43 -10.49 -0.84
C LYS A 256 21.08 -9.90 -0.43
N SER A 257 21.00 -9.35 0.78
CA SER A 257 19.81 -8.59 1.23
C SER A 257 19.75 -7.22 0.54
N PRO A 258 18.54 -6.63 0.38
CA PRO A 258 18.39 -5.29 -0.20
C PRO A 258 19.25 -4.23 0.49
N ALA A 259 19.27 -4.20 1.83
CA ALA A 259 20.00 -3.20 2.61
C ALA A 259 21.54 -3.27 2.47
N SER A 260 22.08 -4.37 1.95
CA SER A 260 23.52 -4.46 1.65
C SER A 260 23.91 -3.89 0.28
N LEU A 261 22.93 -3.45 -0.50
CA LEU A 261 23.09 -3.02 -1.90
C LEU A 261 22.50 -1.63 -2.16
N LEU A 262 21.32 -1.36 -1.61
CA LEU A 262 20.53 -0.16 -1.88
C LEU A 262 20.29 0.62 -0.60
N SER A 263 20.11 1.94 -0.74
CA SER A 263 19.45 2.73 0.31
C SER A 263 17.98 2.30 0.45
N TYR A 264 17.36 2.64 1.57
CA TYR A 264 15.93 2.36 1.78
C TYR A 264 15.05 3.05 0.75
N ASP A 265 15.41 4.29 0.40
CA ASP A 265 14.87 5.07 -0.71
C ASP A 265 14.90 4.33 -2.05
N ASP A 266 16.07 3.79 -2.44
CA ASP A 266 16.21 3.08 -3.72
C ASP A 266 15.53 1.71 -3.71
N TYR A 267 15.47 1.06 -2.55
CA TYR A 267 14.66 -0.14 -2.39
C TYR A 267 13.18 0.16 -2.60
N TRP A 268 12.63 1.24 -2.02
CA TRP A 268 11.24 1.64 -2.22
C TRP A 268 10.92 2.00 -3.68
N ARG A 269 11.84 2.66 -4.39
CA ARG A 269 11.71 2.86 -5.84
C ARG A 269 11.61 1.55 -6.60
N LEU A 270 12.39 0.53 -6.21
CA LEU A 270 12.29 -0.81 -6.80
C LEU A 270 10.95 -1.49 -6.47
N VAL A 271 10.46 -1.35 -5.23
CA VAL A 271 9.16 -1.89 -4.80
C VAL A 271 8.01 -1.33 -5.64
N LEU A 272 8.01 -0.02 -5.86
CA LEU A 272 7.00 0.66 -6.67
C LEU A 272 7.14 0.28 -8.16
N ALA A 273 8.36 0.09 -8.65
CA ALA A 273 8.59 -0.41 -10.00
C ALA A 273 8.12 -1.86 -10.16
N ASN A 274 8.25 -2.69 -9.12
CA ASN A 274 7.73 -4.04 -9.11
C ASN A 274 6.20 -4.07 -9.07
N TYR A 275 5.57 -3.17 -8.31
CA TYR A 275 4.11 -3.01 -8.27
C TYR A 275 3.55 -2.71 -9.67
N HIS A 276 4.19 -1.79 -10.39
CA HIS A 276 3.73 -1.34 -11.70
C HIS A 276 4.15 -2.26 -12.86
N ALA A 277 5.43 -2.60 -12.97
CA ALA A 277 6.00 -3.32 -14.12
C ALA A 277 6.13 -4.84 -13.88
N GLY A 278 5.98 -5.30 -12.64
CA GLY A 278 6.03 -6.72 -12.27
C GLY A 278 7.43 -7.30 -12.09
N ALA A 279 7.45 -8.45 -11.41
CA ALA A 279 8.65 -9.18 -11.02
C ALA A 279 9.57 -9.56 -12.18
N GLY A 280 9.01 -9.92 -13.34
CA GLY A 280 9.78 -10.29 -14.51
C GLY A 280 10.66 -9.14 -15.00
N CYS A 281 10.09 -7.94 -15.09
CA CYS A 281 10.80 -6.74 -15.50
C CYS A 281 11.92 -6.37 -14.51
N VAL A 282 11.61 -6.40 -13.21
CA VAL A 282 12.58 -6.10 -12.15
C VAL A 282 13.71 -7.13 -12.11
N TYR A 283 13.40 -8.41 -12.22
CA TYR A 283 14.40 -9.49 -12.27
C TYR A 283 15.38 -9.31 -13.43
N GLN A 284 14.88 -9.02 -14.64
CA GLN A 284 15.73 -8.83 -15.82
C GLN A 284 16.59 -7.57 -15.70
N ALA A 285 16.04 -6.46 -15.17
CA ALA A 285 16.80 -5.23 -14.94
C ALA A 285 17.95 -5.46 -13.94
N LEU A 286 17.68 -6.13 -12.82
CA LEU A 286 18.70 -6.47 -11.82
C LEU A 286 19.80 -7.37 -12.40
N ARG A 287 19.44 -8.40 -13.17
CA ARG A 287 20.42 -9.28 -13.82
C ARG A 287 21.35 -8.54 -14.78
N LYS A 288 20.82 -7.59 -15.54
CA LYS A 288 21.61 -6.77 -16.47
C LYS A 288 22.53 -5.77 -15.74
N THR A 289 22.07 -5.24 -14.62
CA THR A 289 22.82 -4.26 -13.81
C THR A 289 24.10 -4.84 -13.21
N LYS A 290 24.12 -6.17 -12.92
CA LYS A 290 25.21 -6.92 -12.26
C LYS A 290 25.50 -6.50 -10.82
N ASN A 291 25.77 -5.21 -10.56
CA ASN A 291 25.99 -4.65 -9.23
C ASN A 291 24.99 -3.51 -8.96
N PRO A 292 23.74 -3.83 -8.57
CA PRO A 292 22.69 -2.84 -8.37
C PRO A 292 22.93 -2.07 -7.07
N ASN A 293 23.65 -0.95 -7.14
CA ASN A 293 23.99 -0.10 -6.00
C ASN A 293 23.17 1.19 -5.91
N SER A 294 22.25 1.40 -6.85
CA SER A 294 21.34 2.54 -6.87
C SER A 294 20.13 2.27 -7.75
N TRP A 295 19.04 3.01 -7.51
CA TRP A 295 17.87 3.00 -8.39
C TRP A 295 18.25 3.38 -9.83
N GLY A 296 19.07 4.41 -10.02
CA GLY A 296 19.49 4.87 -11.36
C GLY A 296 20.20 3.78 -12.18
N ALA A 297 21.05 2.98 -11.53
CA ALA A 297 21.72 1.84 -12.17
C ALA A 297 20.72 0.76 -12.63
N ILE A 298 19.71 0.47 -11.82
CA ILE A 298 18.66 -0.51 -12.14
C ILE A 298 17.73 0.04 -13.23
N ALA A 299 17.26 1.28 -13.07
CA ALA A 299 16.32 1.96 -13.96
C ALA A 299 16.82 2.00 -15.41
N SER A 300 18.13 2.21 -15.59
CA SER A 300 18.78 2.26 -16.91
C SER A 300 18.83 0.90 -17.63
N ASN A 301 18.53 -0.20 -16.92
CA ASN A 301 18.64 -1.57 -17.43
C ASN A 301 17.29 -2.26 -17.68
N PHE A 302 16.16 -1.58 -17.49
CA PHE A 302 14.86 -2.12 -17.91
C PHE A 302 14.84 -2.37 -19.42
N SER A 303 14.34 -3.55 -19.83
CA SER A 303 14.13 -3.86 -21.25
C SER A 303 13.08 -2.96 -21.87
N SER A 304 13.07 -2.86 -23.21
CA SER A 304 12.14 -2.01 -23.98
C SER A 304 10.67 -2.16 -23.54
N GLY A 305 10.19 -3.40 -23.36
CA GLY A 305 8.83 -3.70 -22.90
C GLY A 305 8.55 -3.43 -21.41
N CYS A 306 9.53 -2.96 -20.65
CA CYS A 306 9.44 -2.70 -19.21
C CYS A 306 9.84 -1.26 -18.82
N THR A 307 10.06 -0.39 -19.80
CA THR A 307 10.53 0.99 -19.57
C THR A 307 9.54 1.84 -18.78
N SER A 308 8.25 1.45 -18.77
CA SER A 308 7.22 2.09 -17.96
C SER A 308 7.53 2.04 -16.46
N GLY A 309 8.22 1.00 -15.96
CA GLY A 309 8.63 0.92 -14.55
C GLY A 309 9.50 2.10 -14.10
N ALA A 310 10.40 2.57 -14.96
CA ALA A 310 11.25 3.74 -14.65
C ALA A 310 10.51 5.08 -14.83
N ALA A 311 9.53 5.13 -15.73
CA ALA A 311 8.66 6.29 -15.89
C ALA A 311 7.68 6.43 -14.71
N TYR A 312 7.20 5.31 -14.20
CA TYR A 312 6.28 5.23 -13.06
C TYR A 312 6.84 5.91 -11.82
N ILE A 313 8.10 5.64 -11.46
CA ILE A 313 8.75 6.25 -10.29
C ILE A 313 8.85 7.76 -10.41
N ARG A 314 9.12 8.29 -11.62
CA ARG A 314 9.14 9.74 -11.84
C ARG A 314 7.78 10.37 -11.54
N ARG A 315 6.69 9.74 -12.02
CA ARG A 315 5.32 10.20 -11.72
C ARG A 315 5.01 10.13 -10.22
N ILE A 316 5.45 9.09 -9.53
CA ILE A 316 5.28 8.97 -8.07
C ILE A 316 6.02 10.11 -7.35
N GLU A 317 7.26 10.39 -7.73
CA GLU A 317 8.06 11.48 -7.14
C GLU A 317 7.45 12.87 -7.41
N GLU A 318 6.79 13.06 -8.54
CA GLU A 318 6.00 14.27 -8.86
C GLU A 318 4.77 14.42 -7.96
N GLN A 319 4.16 13.32 -7.49
CA GLN A 319 3.03 13.38 -6.54
C GLN A 319 3.48 13.58 -5.08
N ILE A 320 4.71 13.19 -4.77
CA ILE A 320 5.28 13.28 -3.41
C ILE A 320 5.80 14.70 -3.11
N LYS A 321 6.26 15.43 -4.14
CA LYS A 321 6.69 16.82 -4.04
C LYS A 321 5.52 17.70 -4.49
N PRO A 322 4.64 18.15 -3.58
CA PRO A 322 3.54 19.04 -3.96
C PRO A 322 4.05 20.33 -4.60
#